data_AF-A0A847W6W9-F1
#
_entry.id   AF-A0A847W6W9-F1
#
_cell.length_a   1.000
_cell.length_b   1.000
_cell.length_c   1.000
_cell.angle_alpha   90.00
_cell.angle_beta   90.00
_cell.angle_gamma   90.00
#
_symmetry.space_group_name_H-M   'P 1'
#
loop_
_entity.id
_entity.type
_entity.pdbx_description
1 polymer ?
#
loop_
_entity_poly.entity_id
_entity_poly.type
_entity_poly.pdbx_seq_one_letter_code
_entity_poly.pdbx_strand_id
1 'polypeptide(L)'
;MPQLSNHSDLNLGIDWTRIVHNMSTIQLKVTLSKQLHALLQKRAQTIGLTMSSYVKNLIVDDIKDLALSEQAASKQLEESFQDAIKNKKHSIEVVNLKETLDNL
;
A
#
# COMPACT_ATOMS: atom_id res chain seq x y z
N MET A 1 49.92 -29.04 6.58
CA MET A 1 48.71 -29.25 7.41
C MET A 1 47.82 -28.02 7.26
N PRO A 2 46.55 -28.16 6.84
CA PRO A 2 45.59 -27.05 6.74
C PRO A 2 44.70 -26.95 7.99
N GLN A 3 43.79 -25.98 7.95
CA GLN A 3 42.72 -25.58 8.91
C GLN A 3 43.14 -24.51 9.93
N LEU A 4 42.37 -23.46 10.23
CA LEU A 4 40.91 -23.30 10.14
C LEU A 4 40.49 -21.96 9.51
N SER A 5 39.47 -22.02 8.66
CA SER A 5 38.60 -20.92 8.26
C SER A 5 37.84 -20.37 9.46
N ASN A 6 37.93 -19.05 9.68
CA ASN A 6 37.13 -18.36 10.68
C ASN A 6 35.75 -18.05 10.08
N HIS A 7 34.78 -18.91 10.39
CA HIS A 7 33.35 -18.68 10.15
C HIS A 7 32.77 -17.89 11.33
N SER A 8 32.41 -16.63 11.10
CA SER A 8 31.60 -15.78 11.99
C SER A 8 31.43 -14.44 11.26
N ASP A 9 30.26 -13.95 10.83
CA ASP A 9 28.88 -14.27 11.14
C ASP A 9 28.03 -13.85 9.94
N LEU A 10 27.11 -14.72 9.51
CA LEU A 10 26.00 -14.32 8.65
C LEU A 10 25.08 -13.43 9.51
N ASN A 11 25.32 -12.13 9.48
CA ASN A 11 24.40 -11.16 10.05
C ASN A 11 23.11 -11.15 9.19
N LEU A 12 22.18 -12.03 9.53
CA LEU A 12 20.80 -12.07 9.05
C LEU A 12 19.93 -11.00 9.75
N GLY A 13 20.55 -9.91 10.22
CA GLY A 13 19.81 -8.71 10.54
C GLY A 13 19.25 -8.14 9.25
N ILE A 14 17.92 -8.15 9.10
CA ILE A 14 17.25 -7.32 8.09
C ILE A 14 17.85 -5.92 8.22
N ASP A 15 18.60 -5.49 7.21
CA ASP A 15 19.12 -4.14 7.15
C ASP A 15 17.93 -3.22 6.89
N TRP A 16 17.21 -2.91 7.97
CA TRP A 16 16.06 -2.02 7.96
C TRP A 16 16.43 -0.67 7.37
N THR A 17 17.70 -0.24 7.51
CA THR A 17 18.15 1.01 6.90
C THR A 17 18.01 0.95 5.38
N ARG A 18 18.39 -0.13 4.71
CA ARG A 18 18.24 -0.26 3.26
C ARG A 18 16.79 -0.26 2.77
N ILE A 19 15.84 -0.73 3.59
CA ILE A 19 14.40 -0.73 3.26
C ILE A 19 13.79 0.67 3.42
N VAL A 20 14.11 1.41 4.48
CA VAL A 20 13.62 2.80 4.65
C VAL A 20 14.29 3.81 3.71
N HIS A 21 15.44 3.49 3.11
CA HIS A 21 16.18 4.41 2.22
C HIS A 21 15.59 4.58 0.81
N ASN A 22 14.52 3.86 0.43
CA ASN A 22 13.90 4.01 -0.90
C ASN A 22 12.75 5.03 -0.93
N MET A 23 12.80 6.07 -0.08
CA MET A 23 11.94 7.24 -0.24
C MET A 23 12.51 8.16 -1.32
N SER A 24 12.11 7.96 -2.57
CA SER A 24 12.46 8.88 -3.64
C SER A 24 11.75 10.23 -3.40
N THR A 25 12.55 11.28 -3.18
CA THR A 25 12.02 12.64 -3.04
C THR A 25 12.00 13.29 -4.41
N ILE A 26 10.80 13.65 -4.90
CA ILE A 26 10.61 14.33 -6.19
C ILE A 26 10.24 15.79 -5.92
N GLN A 27 10.88 16.71 -6.64
CA GLN A 27 10.54 18.14 -6.59
C GLN A 27 9.51 18.48 -7.67
N LEU A 28 8.38 19.04 -7.27
CA LEU A 28 7.34 19.54 -8.18
C LEU A 28 7.48 21.06 -8.33
N LYS A 29 7.75 21.53 -9.55
CA LYS A 29 7.76 22.95 -9.90
C LYS A 29 6.61 23.25 -10.87
N VAL A 30 5.77 24.20 -10.51
CA VAL A 30 4.60 24.60 -11.32
C VAL A 30 4.55 26.11 -11.49
N THR A 31 4.01 26.55 -12.62
CA THR A 31 3.69 27.96 -12.87
C THR A 31 2.19 28.13 -12.72
N LEU A 32 1.76 29.04 -11.84
CA LEU A 32 0.36 29.30 -11.56
C LEU A 32 0.00 30.75 -11.89
N SER A 33 -1.27 30.98 -12.24
CA SER A 33 -1.78 32.35 -12.31
C SER A 33 -1.76 32.99 -10.92
N LYS A 34 -1.63 34.33 -10.87
CA LYS A 34 -1.60 35.08 -9.60
C LYS A 34 -2.85 34.81 -8.74
N GLN A 35 -4.01 34.70 -9.39
CA GLN A 35 -5.29 34.45 -8.71
C GLN A 35 -5.32 33.05 -8.07
N LEU A 36 -4.89 32.02 -8.81
CA LEU A 36 -4.86 30.65 -8.30
C LEU A 36 -3.88 30.51 -7.14
N HIS A 37 -2.70 31.12 -7.24
CA HIS A 37 -1.72 31.16 -6.13
C HIS A 37 -2.35 31.76 -4.86
N ALA A 38 -3.00 32.92 -4.97
CA ALA A 38 -3.63 33.58 -3.83
C ALA A 38 -4.75 32.74 -3.20
N LEU A 39 -5.55 32.06 -4.01
CA LEU A 39 -6.61 31.16 -3.54
C LEU A 39 -6.05 29.96 -2.77
N LEU A 40 -5.02 29.29 -3.32
CA LEU A 40 -4.36 28.15 -2.67
C LEU A 40 -3.71 28.58 -1.35
N GLN A 41 -3.02 29.72 -1.35
CA GLN A 41 -2.39 30.25 -0.16
C GLN A 41 -3.41 30.58 0.95
N LYS A 42 -4.52 31.25 0.60
CA LYS A 42 -5.58 31.57 1.56
C LYS A 42 -6.19 30.30 2.16
N ARG A 43 -6.49 29.30 1.32
CA ARG A 43 -7.05 28.02 1.78
C ARG A 43 -6.09 27.28 2.71
N ALA A 44 -4.81 27.20 2.35
CA ALA A 44 -3.79 26.58 3.20
C ALA A 44 -3.69 27.27 4.56
N GLN A 45 -3.70 28.61 4.60
CA GLN A 45 -3.67 29.38 5.84
C GLN A 45 -4.89 29.17 6.74
N THR A 46 -6.09 29.05 6.17
CA THR A 46 -7.32 28.79 6.95
C THR A 46 -7.23 27.52 7.78
N ILE A 47 -6.47 26.52 7.31
CA ILE A 47 -6.29 25.23 8.00
C ILE A 47 -4.89 25.08 8.62
N GLY A 48 -4.12 26.17 8.72
CA GLY A 48 -2.80 26.17 9.36
C GLY A 48 -1.71 25.40 8.60
N LEU A 49 -1.88 25.16 7.30
CA LEU A 49 -0.91 24.46 6.46
C LEU A 49 -0.06 25.41 5.63
N THR A 50 1.13 24.94 5.24
CA THR A 50 1.88 25.56 4.14
C THR A 50 1.18 25.27 2.81
N MET A 51 1.39 26.14 1.81
CA MET A 51 0.79 25.94 0.48
C MET A 51 1.29 24.63 -0.16
N SER A 52 2.56 24.25 0.03
CA SER A 52 3.09 22.99 -0.50
C SER A 52 2.46 21.76 0.15
N SER A 53 2.27 21.76 1.47
CA SER A 53 1.56 20.69 2.17
C SER A 53 0.11 20.59 1.73
N TYR A 54 -0.57 21.73 1.55
CA TYR A 54 -1.94 21.75 1.07
C TYR A 54 -2.07 21.19 -0.35
N VAL A 55 -1.21 21.62 -1.29
CA VAL A 55 -1.20 21.09 -2.66
C VAL A 55 -0.86 19.60 -2.69
N LYS A 56 0.08 19.15 -1.86
CA LYS A 56 0.38 17.73 -1.72
C LYS A 56 -0.87 16.94 -1.29
N ASN A 57 -1.61 17.43 -0.31
CA ASN A 57 -2.83 16.76 0.14
C ASN A 57 -3.89 16.70 -0.96
N LEU A 58 -4.08 17.79 -1.72
CA LEU A 58 -4.99 17.78 -2.87
C LEU A 58 -4.60 16.72 -3.91
N ILE A 59 -3.31 16.58 -4.23
CA ILE A 59 -2.83 15.56 -5.17
C ILE A 59 -3.07 14.16 -4.61
N VAL A 60 -2.77 13.93 -3.32
CA VAL A 60 -2.97 12.63 -2.67
C VAL A 60 -4.44 12.26 -2.67
N ASP A 61 -5.33 13.20 -2.33
CA ASP A 61 -6.77 12.96 -2.29
C ASP A 61 -7.32 12.64 -3.69
N ASP A 62 -6.83 13.31 -4.75
CA ASP A 62 -7.22 13.07 -6.14
C ASP A 62 -6.87 11.65 -6.62
N ILE A 63 -5.68 11.14 -6.26
CA ILE A 63 -5.23 9.82 -6.70
C ILE A 63 -5.63 8.68 -5.76
N LYS A 64 -6.15 9.00 -4.56
CA LYS A 64 -6.46 8.01 -3.53
C LYS A 64 -7.47 6.97 -4.02
N ASP A 65 -8.46 7.41 -4.78
CA ASP A 65 -9.51 6.54 -5.30
C ASP A 65 -9.02 5.68 -6.49
N LEU A 66 -8.02 6.15 -7.23
CA LEU A 66 -7.36 5.40 -8.30
C LEU A 66 -6.49 4.27 -7.73
N ALA A 67 -5.79 4.52 -6.62
CA ALA A 67 -4.95 3.53 -5.95
C ALA A 67 -5.75 2.37 -5.35
N LEU A 68 -7.00 2.61 -4.94
CA LEU A 68 -7.91 1.55 -4.49
C LEU A 68 -8.44 0.71 -5.67
N SER A 69 -8.41 1.23 -6.90
CA SER A 69 -8.86 0.53 -8.10
C SER A 69 -7.88 -0.52 -8.64
N GLU A 70 -6.63 -0.56 -8.16
CA GLU A 70 -5.69 -1.64 -8.52
C GLU A 70 -6.02 -2.97 -7.85
N GLN A 71 -6.97 -2.98 -6.90
CA GLN A 71 -7.64 -4.19 -6.43
C GLN A 71 -9.01 -4.37 -7.08
N ALA A 72 -9.14 -4.03 -8.37
CA ALA A 72 -10.09 -4.74 -9.21
C ALA A 72 -9.77 -6.23 -9.03
N ALA A 73 -10.58 -6.93 -8.23
CA ALA A 73 -10.50 -8.37 -8.10
C ALA A 73 -10.32 -8.93 -9.51
N SER A 74 -9.27 -9.72 -9.73
CA SER A 74 -9.06 -10.31 -11.05
C SER A 74 -10.38 -10.95 -11.47
N LYS A 75 -10.73 -10.90 -12.76
CA LYS A 75 -12.00 -11.49 -13.23
C LYS A 75 -12.22 -12.92 -12.69
N GLN A 76 -11.12 -13.65 -12.52
CA GLN A 76 -11.06 -14.94 -11.85
C GLN A 76 -11.43 -14.90 -10.35
N LEU A 77 -10.94 -13.94 -9.58
CA LEU A 77 -11.32 -13.76 -8.18
C LEU A 77 -12.81 -13.41 -8.06
N GLU A 78 -13.32 -12.51 -8.91
CA GLU A 78 -14.74 -12.15 -8.90
C GLU A 78 -15.64 -13.32 -9.32
N GLU A 79 -15.26 -14.08 -10.36
CA GLU A 79 -15.94 -15.33 -10.74
C GLU A 79 -15.91 -16.36 -9.60
N SER A 80 -14.74 -16.57 -8.97
CA SER A 80 -14.60 -17.50 -7.84
C SER A 80 -15.45 -17.10 -6.63
N PHE A 81 -15.56 -15.80 -6.37
CA PHE A 81 -16.37 -15.26 -5.28
C PHE A 81 -17.86 -15.42 -5.56
N GLN A 82 -18.30 -15.13 -6.79
CA GLN A 82 -19.69 -15.35 -7.22
C GLN A 82 -20.07 -16.83 -7.18
N ASP A 83 -19.17 -17.71 -7.58
CA ASP A 83 -19.38 -19.16 -7.51
C ASP A 83 -19.42 -19.65 -6.06
N ALA A 84 -18.57 -19.13 -5.18
CA ALA A 84 -18.61 -19.43 -3.75
C ALA A 84 -19.93 -18.98 -3.10
N ILE A 85 -20.47 -17.80 -3.47
CA ILE A 85 -21.77 -17.34 -2.98
C ILE A 85 -22.90 -18.23 -3.48
N LYS A 86 -22.91 -18.60 -4.77
CA LYS A 86 -23.94 -19.49 -5.34
C LYS A 86 -23.92 -20.87 -4.68
N ASN A 87 -22.73 -21.38 -4.39
CA ASN A 87 -22.53 -22.69 -3.77
C ASN A 87 -22.62 -22.68 -2.24
N LYS A 88 -22.89 -21.52 -1.61
CA LYS A 88 -23.09 -21.40 -0.15
C LYS A 88 -24.18 -22.34 0.40
N LYS A 89 -25.18 -22.70 -0.40
CA LYS A 89 -26.22 -23.67 -0.02
C LYS A 89 -25.72 -25.12 0.09
N HIS A 90 -24.55 -25.42 -0.47
CA HIS A 90 -23.90 -26.73 -0.44
C HIS A 90 -22.74 -26.77 0.56
N SER A 91 -22.55 -25.70 1.33
CA SER A 91 -21.52 -25.65 2.36
C SER A 91 -21.84 -26.64 3.49
N ILE A 92 -20.85 -27.45 3.84
CA ILE A 92 -20.94 -28.40 4.94
C ILE A 92 -20.58 -27.65 6.23
N GLU A 93 -21.39 -27.81 7.27
CA GLU A 93 -21.07 -27.26 8.59
C GLU A 93 -19.86 -27.99 9.16
N VAL A 94 -18.79 -27.24 9.45
CA VAL A 94 -17.56 -27.82 9.98
C VAL A 94 -17.71 -28.03 11.48
N VAL A 95 -18.06 -29.25 11.86
CA VAL A 95 -18.21 -29.65 13.27
C VAL A 95 -16.85 -29.87 13.94
N ASN A 96 -15.80 -30.20 13.17
CA ASN A 96 -14.44 -30.39 13.68
C ASN A 96 -13.38 -29.81 12.74
N LEU A 97 -12.81 -28.67 13.11
CA LEU A 97 -11.85 -27.93 12.29
C LEU A 97 -10.57 -28.72 11.99
N LYS A 98 -10.10 -29.55 12.94
CA LYS A 98 -8.83 -30.27 12.81
C LYS A 98 -8.86 -31.34 11.73
N GLU A 99 -9.92 -32.16 11.72
CA GLU A 99 -10.13 -33.22 10.73
C GLU A 99 -10.41 -32.67 9.32
N THR A 100 -10.97 -31.46 9.24
CA THR A 100 -11.28 -30.81 7.96
C THR A 100 -10.04 -30.21 7.32
N LEU A 101 -9.14 -29.62 8.11
CA LEU A 101 -7.87 -29.06 7.64
C LEU A 101 -6.87 -30.13 7.20
N ASP A 102 -6.91 -31.34 7.78
CA ASP A 102 -6.04 -32.44 7.37
C ASP A 102 -6.42 -33.05 6.00
N ASN A 103 -7.60 -32.72 5.46
CA ASN A 103 -8.13 -33.22 4.16
C ASN A 103 -8.29 -32.12 3.08
N LEU A 104 -7.74 -30.94 3.32
CA LEU A 104 -7.78 -29.75 2.45
C LEU A 104 -6.42 -29.54 1.77
#